data_AF-A0A3C1LQ11-F1
#
_entry.id   AF-A0A3C1LQ11-F1
#
_cell.length_a   1.000
_cell.length_b   1.000
_cell.length_c   1.000
_cell.angle_alpha   90.00
_cell.angle_beta   90.00
_cell.angle_gamma   90.00
#
_symmetry.space_group_name_H-M   'P 1'
#
loop_
_entity.id
_entity.type
_entity.pdbx_description
1 polymer ?
#
loop_
_entity_poly.entity_id
_entity_poly.type
_entity_poly.pdbx_seq_one_letter_code
_entity_poly.pdbx_strand_id
1 'polypeptide(L)' 'MRCAKYKKQIDLMQDGALDQASTAKLQAHLDECIKCRAYQQQALKLRELMLSAPRPQVPSWLHHQ' A
#
# COMPACT_ATOMS: atom_id res chain seq x y z
N MET A 1 15.53 5.71 -14.13
CA MET A 1 15.73 5.93 -12.67
C MET A 1 14.54 6.59 -11.95
N ARG A 2 13.62 7.32 -12.61
CA ARG A 2 12.51 8.03 -11.91
C ARG A 2 11.50 7.11 -11.21
N CYS A 3 11.21 5.93 -11.76
CA CYS A 3 10.22 5.01 -11.17
C CYS A 3 10.56 4.55 -9.75
N ALA A 4 11.85 4.50 -9.36
CA ALA A 4 12.23 4.14 -7.99
C ALA A 4 11.70 5.13 -6.95
N LYS A 5 11.70 6.43 -7.27
CA LYS A 5 11.11 7.47 -6.42
C LYS A 5 9.60 7.28 -6.30
N TYR A 6 8.92 7.07 -7.43
CA TYR A 6 7.46 6.92 -7.45
C TYR A 6 7.01 5.63 -6.75
N LYS A 7 7.76 4.53 -6.82
CA LYS A 7 7.49 3.33 -6.03
C LYS A 7 7.48 3.62 -4.53
N LYS A 8 8.50 4.33 -4.02
CA LYS A 8 8.51 4.79 -2.62
C LYS A 8 7.30 5.67 -2.28
N GLN A 9 6.89 6.55 -3.19
CA GLN A 9 5.70 7.38 -2.98
C GLN A 9 4.41 6.55 -2.99
N ILE A 10 4.31 5.49 -3.79
CA ILE A 10 3.19 4.55 -3.76
C ILE A 10 3.13 3.86 -2.39
N ASP A 11 4.27 3.42 -1.85
CA ASP A 11 4.32 2.79 -0.53
C ASP A 11 3.84 3.77 0.56
N LEU A 12 4.38 5.00 0.58
CA LEU A 12 3.95 6.05 1.51
C LEU A 12 2.46 6.39 1.38
N MET A 13 1.90 6.36 0.17
CA MET A 13 0.48 6.61 -0.05
C MET A 13 -0.38 5.50 0.56
N GLN A 14 0.05 4.23 0.48
CA GLN A 14 -0.67 3.12 1.10
C GLN A 14 -0.68 3.21 2.62
N ASP A 15 0.42 3.69 3.19
CA ASP A 15 0.61 3.90 4.64
C ASP A 15 -0.08 5.17 5.16
N GLY A 16 -0.65 6.01 4.27
CA GLY A 16 -1.26 7.28 4.64
C GLY A 16 -0.26 8.38 5.00
N ALA A 17 1.02 8.21 4.64
CA ALA A 17 2.14 9.09 4.97
C ALA A 17 2.57 10.02 3.81
N LEU A 18 1.89 9.96 2.65
CA LEU A 18 2.20 10.82 1.50
C LEU A 18 1.46 12.16 1.59
N ASP A 19 2.20 13.26 1.44
CA ASP A 19 1.64 14.61 1.43
C ASP A 19 0.87 14.92 0.13
N GLN A 20 -0.11 15.82 0.20
CA GLN A 20 -1.00 16.14 -0.92
C GLN A 20 -0.27 16.62 -2.18
N ALA A 21 0.82 17.39 -2.03
CA ALA A 21 1.60 17.88 -3.15
C ALA A 21 2.36 16.74 -3.87
N SER A 22 2.86 15.76 -3.12
CA SER A 22 3.43 14.55 -3.71
C SER A 22 2.39 13.62 -4.32
N THR A 23 1.17 13.56 -3.75
CA THR A 23 0.07 12.76 -4.30
C THR A 23 -0.31 13.21 -5.71
N ALA A 24 -0.45 14.52 -5.95
CA ALA A 24 -0.74 15.04 -7.29
C ALA A 24 0.35 14.68 -8.32
N LYS A 25 1.63 14.79 -7.91
CA LYS A 25 2.77 14.42 -8.77
C LYS A 25 2.85 12.91 -9.02
N LEU A 26 2.49 12.11 -8.03
CA LEU A 26 2.41 10.65 -8.17
C LEU A 26 1.29 10.27 -9.14
N GLN A 27 0.12 10.89 -9.02
CA GLN A 27 -1.02 10.61 -9.90
C GLN A 27 -0.67 10.89 -11.38
N ALA A 28 -0.09 12.06 -11.67
CA ALA A 28 0.36 12.38 -13.02
C ALA A 28 1.35 11.33 -13.58
N HIS A 29 2.24 10.78 -12.74
CA HIS A 29 3.14 9.72 -13.17
C HIS A 29 2.43 8.38 -13.41
N LEU A 30 1.42 8.05 -12.61
CA LEU A 30 0.63 6.82 -12.75
C LEU A 30 -0.22 6.83 -14.02
N ASP A 31 -0.64 8.00 -14.49
CA ASP A 31 -1.40 8.17 -15.72
C ASP A 31 -0.57 7.79 -16.96
N GLU A 32 0.74 8.00 -16.93
CA GLU A 32 1.65 7.72 -18.04
C GLU A 32 2.44 6.40 -17.89
N CYS A 33 2.70 5.96 -16.65
CA CYS A 33 3.63 4.86 -16.40
C CYS A 33 2.93 3.54 -16.03
N ILE A 34 2.79 2.65 -17.03
CA ILE A 34 2.24 1.29 -16.87
C ILE A 34 2.96 0.49 -15.78
N LYS A 35 4.30 0.58 -15.68
CA LYS A 35 5.08 -0.18 -14.70
C LYS A 35 4.76 0.24 -13.26
N CYS A 36 4.57 1.53 -13.00
CA CYS A 36 4.23 2.03 -11.68
C CYS A 36 2.76 1.76 -11.35
N ARG A 37 1.86 1.79 -12.34
CA ARG A 37 0.46 1.39 -12.17
C ARG A 37 0.34 -0.09 -11.80
N ALA A 38 1.08 -0.97 -12.48
CA ALA A 38 1.12 -2.39 -12.15
C ALA A 38 1.66 -2.63 -10.73
N TYR A 39 2.68 -1.89 -10.30
CA TYR A 39 3.20 -1.94 -8.94
C TYR A 39 2.15 -1.50 -7.90
N GLN A 40 1.44 -0.39 -8.15
CA GLN A 40 0.36 0.07 -7.28
C GLN A 40 -0.76 -0.98 -7.14
N GLN A 41 -1.17 -1.60 -8.25
CA GLN A 41 -2.19 -2.66 -8.24
C GLN A 41 -1.74 -3.89 -7.44
N GLN A 42 -0.46 -4.29 -7.55
CA GLN A 42 0.10 -5.38 -6.76
C GLN A 42 0.10 -5.05 -5.26
N ALA A 43 0.49 -3.82 -4.89
CA ALA A 43 0.46 -3.37 -3.49
C ALA A 43 -0.97 -3.35 -2.92
N LEU A 44 -1.95 -2.87 -3.69
CA LEU A 44 -3.37 -2.89 -3.30
C LEU A 44 -3.88 -4.32 -3.11
N LYS A 45 -3.60 -5.22 -4.06
CA LYS A 45 -3.99 -6.64 -3.96
C LYS A 45 -3.38 -7.31 -2.73
N LEU A 46 -2.11 -7.01 -2.41
CA LEU A 46 -1.47 -7.54 -1.21
C LEU A 46 -2.16 -7.03 0.06
N ARG A 47 -2.48 -5.74 0.13
CA ARG A 47 -3.21 -5.14 1.25
C ARG A 47 -4.58 -5.80 1.46
N GLU A 48 -5.34 -6.00 0.39
CA GLU A 48 -6.64 -6.69 0.44
C GLU A 48 -6.50 -8.11 1.00
N LEU A 49 -5.52 -8.88 0.54
CA LEU A 49 -5.25 -10.23 1.05
C LEU A 49 -4.90 -10.24 2.55
N MET A 50 -4.13 -9.25 3.02
CA MET A 50 -3.80 -9.13 4.43
C MET A 50 -5.01 -8.75 5.27
N LEU A 51 -5.89 -7.88 4.77
CA LEU A 51 -7.12 -7.49 5.46
C LEU A 51 -8.17 -8.60 5.48
N SER A 52 -8.17 -9.47 4.47
CA SER A 52 -9.06 -10.64 4.41
C SER A 52 -8.52 -11.85 5.17
N ALA A 53 -7.30 -11.78 5.72
CA ALA A 53 -6.73 -12.89 6.47
C ALA A 53 -7.56 -13.16 7.74
N PRO A 54 -7.85 -14.42 8.07
CA PRO A 54 -8.61 -14.76 9.26
C PRO A 54 -7.88 -14.24 10.50
N ARG A 55 -8.61 -13.50 11.35
CA ARG A 55 -8.05 -13.00 12.60
C ARG A 55 -7.68 -14.20 13.48
N PRO A 56 -6.42 -14.30 13.96
CA PRO A 56 -6.05 -15.36 14.88
C PRO A 56 -6.93 -15.26 16.13
N GLN A 57 -7.57 -16.38 16.48
CA GLN A 57 -8.27 -16.48 17.75
C GLN A 57 -7.22 -16.68 18.84
N VAL A 58 -7.28 -15.83 19.86
CA VAL A 58 -6.48 -16.04 21.06
C VAL A 58 -7.05 -17.24 21.83
N PRO A 59 -6.21 -18.15 22.35
CA PRO A 59 -6.70 -19.28 23.13
C PRO A 59 -7.47 -18.83 24.37
N SER A 60 -8.55 -19.54 24.70
CA SER A 60 -9.44 -19.21 25.81
C SER A 60 -8.72 -19.09 27.17
N TRP A 61 -7.65 -19.86 27.38
CA TRP A 61 -6.87 -19.85 28.61
C TRP A 61 -6.06 -18.56 28.85
N LEU A 62 -5.85 -17.73 27.81
CA LEU A 62 -5.14 -16.46 27.94
C LEU A 62 -6.06 -15.30 28.39
N HIS A 63 -7.38 -15.50 28.40
CA HIS A 63 -8.35 -14.47 28.81
C HIS A 63 -8.56 -14.38 30.33
N HIS A 64 -7.89 -15.22 31.13
CA HIS A 64 -8.08 -15.35 32.57
C HIS A 64 -6.93 -14.78 33.41
N GLN A 65 -6.40 -13.60 33.07
CA GLN A 65 -5.48 -12.84 33.93
C GLN A 65 -6.13 -11.54 34.41
#